data_AF-A0A2D7WLC8-F1
#
_entry.id   AF-A0A2D7WLC8-F1
#
_cell.length_a   1.000
_cell.length_b   1.000
_cell.length_c   1.000
_cell.angle_alpha   90.00
_cell.angle_beta   90.00
_cell.angle_gamma   90.00
#
_symmetry.space_group_name_H-M   'P 1'
#
loop_
_entity.id
_entity.type
_entity.pdbx_description
1 polymer ?
#
loop_
_entity_poly.entity_id
_entity_poly.type
_entity_poly.pdbx_seq_one_letter_code
_entity_poly.pdbx_strand_id
1 'polypeptide(L)'
;MEINKHIPLSLSLNTHKASKDWTDSQSKLVSGKKLVNSASDSGAFGQSLALESEISRKTLTANNLQNLISFSQSQYDGLQQAGTILLRMNELARLSLDITKTDADRSNYDYEFQELANQLDTINGMSFNGLDLFSDGPFSDEKKQFIQILQTQWLKAAEKVIEDRLGLTGTGRDTFKINVNDTGNEMYSISLTWNYSDPDSPDKSADVASLNYEIYNYNLPISGPPEDPGLYLTDRINAVMMTYAVLADNLHFNALANGEVKKGASNSGGAEWFKSGIADFVHGGDFLLEYTGGFNQSTIDSFGTGDDQAGSWQQRASYYAAIRFLHHELQNVGTSEGVKAMLNWMSEGVKEGLSSEETSIGSALKHFFGASLYANVKSANDEFVQHYINNALNEHNDPSNSFQIILYDADTGAIGGANADGGSVVTHKEAVPDSGDGYEPTINPSTEPLDRFGLKWEKEGIPMTIPNEGGEELVFKFTNSITVDDKKSYNLKNTSSSQLTVNLLENWMNSLNEQKAIVSANLQTLNVSVEKLQNSLANFSTAISRISDTDYASETTELVKNQLKAESSISILSKANENKFSIGQLLEGVKISKKGS
;
A
#
# COMPACT_ATOMS: atom_id res chain seq x y z
N MET A 1 8.73 68.85 -67.87
CA MET A 1 7.39 68.27 -67.63
C MET A 1 7.53 66.95 -66.86
N GLU A 2 8.06 66.99 -65.63
CA GLU A 2 8.15 65.77 -64.77
C GLU A 2 7.63 65.99 -63.34
N ILE A 3 7.39 67.24 -62.92
CA ILE A 3 6.95 67.56 -61.55
C ILE A 3 5.46 67.20 -61.31
N ASN A 4 4.65 67.04 -62.37
CA ASN A 4 3.19 66.95 -62.26
C ASN A 4 2.60 65.52 -62.40
N LYS A 5 3.44 64.50 -62.61
CA LYS A 5 3.01 63.08 -62.55
C LYS A 5 3.00 62.52 -61.13
N HIS A 6 3.73 63.13 -60.20
CA HIS A 6 3.87 62.64 -58.83
C HIS A 6 2.75 63.08 -57.88
N ILE A 7 2.10 64.22 -58.10
CA ILE A 7 1.06 64.79 -57.21
C ILE A 7 -0.23 63.92 -57.16
N PRO A 8 -0.77 63.42 -58.29
CA PRO A 8 -1.96 62.55 -58.25
C PRO A 8 -1.65 61.16 -57.69
N LEU A 9 -0.44 60.65 -57.95
CA LEU A 9 0.01 59.34 -57.43
C LEU A 9 0.26 59.41 -55.92
N SER A 10 0.90 60.48 -55.43
CA SER A 10 1.10 60.69 -54.00
C SER A 10 -0.22 60.92 -53.26
N LEU A 11 -1.16 61.65 -53.86
CA LEU A 11 -2.48 61.87 -53.29
C LEU A 11 -3.34 60.59 -53.30
N SER A 12 -3.28 59.80 -54.38
CA SER A 12 -3.91 58.48 -54.44
C SER A 12 -3.31 57.52 -53.41
N LEU A 13 -1.99 57.54 -53.23
CA LEU A 13 -1.29 56.75 -52.21
C LEU A 13 -1.70 57.18 -50.79
N ASN A 14 -1.82 58.48 -50.54
CA ASN A 14 -2.28 59.02 -49.26
C ASN A 14 -3.75 58.67 -48.98
N THR A 15 -4.62 58.70 -49.99
CA THR A 15 -6.01 58.28 -49.89
C THR A 15 -6.10 56.80 -49.54
N HIS A 16 -5.31 55.96 -50.21
CA HIS A 16 -5.27 54.52 -49.94
C HIS A 16 -4.73 54.22 -48.53
N LYS A 17 -3.70 54.93 -48.09
CA LYS A 17 -3.19 54.86 -46.70
C LYS A 17 -4.26 55.26 -45.69
N ALA A 18 -4.94 56.40 -45.87
CA ALA A 18 -5.98 56.85 -44.95
C ALA A 18 -7.19 55.90 -44.90
N SER A 19 -7.58 55.32 -46.04
CA SER A 19 -8.64 54.30 -46.09
C SER A 19 -8.24 53.00 -45.40
N LYS A 20 -6.96 52.59 -45.52
CA LYS A 20 -6.40 51.45 -44.78
C LYS A 20 -6.38 51.73 -43.27
N ASP A 21 -5.83 52.87 -42.86
CA ASP A 21 -5.74 53.25 -41.44
C ASP A 21 -7.13 53.40 -40.79
N TRP A 22 -8.13 53.89 -41.54
CA TRP A 22 -9.53 53.92 -41.10
C TRP A 22 -10.10 52.51 -40.90
N THR A 23 -9.84 51.60 -41.84
CA THR A 23 -10.29 50.19 -41.74
C THR A 23 -9.63 49.49 -40.54
N ASP A 24 -8.35 49.76 -40.30
CA ASP A 24 -7.60 49.22 -39.18
C ASP A 24 -8.15 49.73 -37.83
N SER A 25 -8.44 51.03 -37.70
CA SER A 25 -9.09 51.59 -36.50
C SER A 25 -10.50 51.02 -36.29
N GLN A 26 -11.27 50.85 -37.36
CA GLN A 26 -12.60 50.22 -37.28
C GLN A 26 -12.48 48.78 -36.77
N SER A 27 -11.50 48.02 -37.25
CA SER A 27 -11.28 46.64 -36.82
C SER A 27 -10.84 46.53 -35.35
N LYS A 28 -10.05 47.48 -34.85
CA LYS A 28 -9.66 47.56 -33.43
C LYS A 28 -10.85 47.88 -32.53
N LEU A 29 -11.67 48.84 -32.91
CA LEU A 29 -12.88 49.20 -32.16
C LEU A 29 -13.91 48.08 -32.13
N VAL A 30 -14.09 47.36 -33.24
CA VAL A 30 -15.02 46.22 -33.33
C VAL A 30 -14.51 45.02 -32.51
N SER A 31 -13.21 44.74 -32.53
CA SER A 31 -12.63 43.63 -31.76
C SER A 31 -12.39 43.97 -30.28
N GLY A 32 -12.37 45.25 -29.92
CA GLY A 32 -11.94 45.74 -28.61
C GLY A 32 -10.44 45.56 -28.34
N LYS A 33 -9.68 45.02 -29.30
CA LYS A 33 -8.25 44.74 -29.18
C LYS A 33 -7.44 45.69 -30.06
N LYS A 34 -6.39 46.33 -29.51
CA LYS A 34 -5.46 47.16 -30.29
C LYS A 34 -4.51 46.33 -31.14
N LEU A 35 -4.33 45.05 -30.79
CA LEU A 35 -3.50 44.07 -31.50
C LEU A 35 -4.39 43.12 -32.34
N VAL A 36 -4.76 43.54 -33.54
CA VAL A 36 -5.69 42.79 -34.41
C VAL A 36 -4.97 41.91 -35.44
N ASN A 37 -3.73 42.28 -35.81
CA ASN A 37 -2.91 41.53 -36.75
C ASN A 37 -1.44 41.50 -36.33
N SER A 38 -0.71 40.47 -36.77
CA SER A 38 0.73 40.31 -36.50
C SER A 38 1.60 41.35 -37.23
N ALA A 39 1.01 42.08 -38.19
CA ALA A 39 1.71 43.04 -39.04
C ALA A 39 1.88 44.42 -38.38
N SER A 40 1.08 44.77 -37.38
CA SER A 40 1.12 46.08 -36.71
C SER A 40 2.15 46.15 -35.57
N ASP A 41 2.29 45.08 -34.79
CA ASP A 41 3.30 44.95 -33.72
C ASP A 41 3.55 43.46 -33.44
N SER A 42 4.50 42.86 -34.16
CA SER A 42 4.79 41.42 -34.06
C SER A 42 5.31 41.01 -32.68
N GLY A 43 5.98 41.92 -31.97
CA GLY A 43 6.54 41.65 -30.64
C GLY A 43 5.45 41.62 -29.57
N ALA A 44 4.63 42.67 -29.50
CA ALA A 44 3.51 42.73 -28.54
C ALA A 44 2.43 41.68 -28.84
N PHE A 45 2.18 41.39 -30.13
CA PHE A 45 1.27 40.32 -30.53
C PHE A 45 1.79 38.95 -30.10
N GLY A 46 3.08 38.67 -30.31
CA GLY A 46 3.71 37.42 -29.84
C GLY A 46 3.64 37.27 -28.31
N GLN A 47 3.86 38.35 -27.56
CA GLN A 47 3.72 38.34 -26.11
C GLN A 47 2.26 38.13 -25.67
N SER A 48 1.29 38.77 -26.33
CA SER A 48 -0.14 38.58 -26.04
C SER A 48 -0.55 37.12 -26.25
N LEU A 49 -0.12 36.49 -27.35
CA LEU A 49 -0.40 35.07 -27.61
C LEU A 49 0.23 34.16 -26.54
N ALA A 50 1.46 34.46 -26.11
CA ALA A 50 2.11 33.71 -25.03
C ALA A 50 1.31 33.81 -23.73
N LEU A 51 0.85 35.02 -23.35
CA LEU A 51 0.04 35.23 -22.15
C LEU A 51 -1.35 34.56 -22.27
N GLU A 52 -2.00 34.60 -23.43
CA GLU A 52 -3.28 33.91 -23.67
C GLU A 52 -3.13 32.38 -23.51
N SER A 53 -2.01 31.82 -23.99
CA SER A 53 -1.64 30.40 -23.80
C SER A 53 -1.41 30.07 -22.32
N GLU A 54 -0.69 30.94 -21.58
CA GLU A 54 -0.46 30.80 -20.14
C GLU A 54 -1.77 30.82 -19.34
N ILE A 55 -2.68 31.75 -19.64
CA ILE A 55 -4.01 31.80 -19.01
C ILE A 55 -4.77 30.50 -19.28
N SER A 56 -4.82 30.06 -20.54
CA SER A 56 -5.52 28.83 -20.91
C SER A 56 -4.98 27.61 -20.15
N ARG A 57 -3.66 27.47 -20.06
CA ARG A 57 -3.02 26.39 -19.31
C ARG A 57 -3.35 26.46 -17.83
N LYS A 58 -3.22 27.63 -17.20
CA LYS A 58 -3.50 27.82 -15.77
C LYS A 58 -4.98 27.62 -15.43
N THR A 59 -5.90 27.99 -16.30
CA THR A 59 -7.33 27.71 -16.14
C THR A 59 -7.60 26.21 -16.14
N LEU A 60 -6.99 25.45 -17.06
CA LEU A 60 -7.11 23.98 -17.06
C LEU A 60 -6.53 23.36 -15.79
N THR A 61 -5.35 23.80 -15.35
CA THR A 61 -4.75 23.34 -14.07
C THR A 61 -5.65 23.66 -12.87
N ALA A 62 -6.24 24.86 -12.82
CA ALA A 62 -7.16 25.25 -11.75
C ALA A 62 -8.41 24.36 -11.73
N ASN A 63 -8.97 24.02 -12.89
CA ASN A 63 -10.10 23.09 -12.98
C ASN A 63 -9.72 21.67 -12.51
N ASN A 64 -8.54 21.17 -12.88
CA ASN A 64 -8.05 19.86 -12.42
C ASN A 64 -7.86 19.83 -10.90
N LEU A 65 -7.29 20.89 -10.33
CA LEU A 65 -7.17 21.04 -8.87
C LEU A 65 -8.54 21.08 -8.19
N GLN A 66 -9.52 21.75 -8.79
CA GLN A 66 -10.88 21.79 -8.25
C GLN A 66 -11.53 20.40 -8.21
N ASN A 67 -11.29 19.57 -9.22
CA ASN A 67 -11.74 18.17 -9.22
C ASN A 67 -11.08 17.37 -8.09
N LEU A 68 -9.78 17.60 -7.84
CA LEU A 68 -9.07 16.95 -6.73
C LEU A 68 -9.52 17.46 -5.36
N ILE A 69 -9.91 18.72 -5.24
CA ILE A 69 -10.58 19.24 -4.04
C ILE A 69 -11.88 18.47 -3.80
N SER A 70 -12.71 18.29 -4.83
CA SER A 70 -13.95 17.51 -4.71
C SER A 70 -13.71 16.04 -4.37
N PHE A 71 -12.66 15.43 -4.95
CA PHE A 71 -12.21 14.09 -4.60
C PHE A 71 -11.82 13.99 -3.12
N SER A 72 -10.92 14.87 -2.65
CA SER A 72 -10.47 14.88 -1.25
C SER A 72 -11.56 15.29 -0.26
N GLN A 73 -12.52 16.12 -0.66
CA GLN A 73 -13.73 16.39 0.14
C GLN A 73 -14.56 15.12 0.30
N SER A 74 -14.74 14.36 -0.78
CA SER A 74 -15.47 13.08 -0.74
C SER A 74 -14.76 12.06 0.17
N GLN A 75 -13.43 12.00 0.14
CA GLN A 75 -12.64 11.21 1.09
C GLN A 75 -12.90 11.66 2.54
N TYR A 76 -12.81 12.96 2.81
CA TYR A 76 -13.02 13.52 4.14
C TYR A 76 -14.41 13.20 4.68
N ASP A 77 -15.45 13.38 3.87
CA ASP A 77 -16.84 13.11 4.24
C ASP A 77 -17.07 11.61 4.52
N GLY A 78 -16.47 10.73 3.71
CA GLY A 78 -16.47 9.29 3.97
C GLY A 78 -15.85 8.94 5.31
N LEU A 79 -14.71 9.55 5.66
CA LEU A 79 -14.05 9.35 6.96
C LEU A 79 -14.86 9.94 8.13
N GLN A 80 -15.62 11.02 7.92
CA GLN A 80 -16.54 11.52 8.96
C GLN A 80 -17.67 10.53 9.24
N GLN A 81 -18.23 9.91 8.20
CA GLN A 81 -19.24 8.86 8.35
C GLN A 81 -18.65 7.64 9.07
N ALA A 82 -17.45 7.22 8.69
CA ALA A 82 -16.73 6.14 9.38
C ALA A 82 -16.54 6.45 10.87
N GLY A 83 -16.19 7.68 11.24
CA GLY A 83 -16.09 8.08 12.65
C GLY A 83 -17.40 8.01 13.42
N THR A 84 -18.50 8.37 12.78
CA THR A 84 -19.84 8.24 13.40
C THR A 84 -20.19 6.78 13.63
N ILE A 85 -19.87 5.91 12.67
CA ILE A 85 -20.05 4.46 12.77
C ILE A 85 -19.20 3.87 13.90
N LEU A 86 -17.91 4.19 13.97
CA LEU A 86 -17.00 3.68 15.01
C LEU A 86 -17.45 4.10 16.42
N LEU A 87 -17.98 5.31 16.59
CA LEU A 87 -18.53 5.75 17.88
C LEU A 87 -19.74 4.90 18.29
N ARG A 88 -20.64 4.59 17.36
CA ARG A 88 -21.78 3.69 17.63
C ARG A 88 -21.33 2.27 17.92
N MET A 89 -20.35 1.77 17.17
CA MET A 89 -19.75 0.46 17.43
C MET A 89 -19.12 0.38 18.83
N ASN A 90 -18.45 1.45 19.28
CA ASN A 90 -17.88 1.54 20.63
C ASN A 90 -18.96 1.55 21.72
N GLU A 91 -20.06 2.26 21.49
CA GLU A 91 -21.21 2.23 22.41
C GLU A 91 -21.76 0.80 22.57
N LEU A 92 -22.00 0.10 21.45
CA LEU A 92 -22.47 -1.30 21.46
C LEU A 92 -21.47 -2.23 22.16
N ALA A 93 -20.18 -2.07 21.87
CA ALA A 93 -19.14 -2.87 22.48
C ALA A 93 -19.09 -2.67 24.01
N ARG A 94 -19.20 -1.43 24.49
CA ARG A 94 -19.26 -1.14 25.93
C ARG A 94 -20.56 -1.63 26.59
N LEU A 95 -21.70 -1.50 25.92
CA LEU A 95 -22.96 -2.07 26.39
C LEU A 95 -22.88 -3.59 26.51
N SER A 96 -22.19 -4.24 25.58
CA SER A 96 -21.97 -5.68 25.64
C SER A 96 -21.10 -6.07 26.83
N LEU A 97 -20.16 -5.25 27.32
CA LEU A 97 -19.34 -5.62 28.49
C LEU A 97 -20.10 -5.62 29.84
N ASP A 98 -21.30 -5.06 29.90
CA ASP A 98 -22.11 -5.02 31.11
C ASP A 98 -22.53 -6.44 31.55
N ILE A 99 -22.12 -6.83 32.76
CA ILE A 99 -22.37 -8.15 33.35
C ILE A 99 -23.86 -8.44 33.59
N THR A 100 -24.72 -7.42 33.54
CA THR A 100 -26.17 -7.58 33.72
C THR A 100 -26.89 -7.97 32.42
N LYS A 101 -26.19 -7.97 31.27
CA LYS A 101 -26.74 -8.32 29.96
C LYS A 101 -26.77 -9.82 29.73
N THR A 102 -27.87 -10.29 29.14
CA THR A 102 -28.00 -11.69 28.72
C THR A 102 -27.25 -11.96 27.42
N ASP A 103 -27.01 -13.23 27.11
CA ASP A 103 -26.41 -13.63 25.83
C ASP A 103 -27.30 -13.23 24.62
N ALA A 104 -28.61 -13.19 24.81
CA ALA A 104 -29.54 -12.69 23.79
C ALA A 104 -29.37 -11.18 23.55
N ASP A 105 -29.17 -10.38 24.60
CA ASP A 105 -28.90 -8.95 24.47
C ASP A 105 -27.57 -8.73 23.74
N ARG A 106 -26.52 -9.47 24.12
CA ARG A 106 -25.20 -9.45 23.47
C ARG A 106 -25.29 -9.81 21.99
N SER A 107 -26.06 -10.85 21.65
CA SER A 107 -26.29 -11.24 20.26
C SER A 107 -26.99 -10.16 19.44
N ASN A 108 -27.88 -9.37 20.03
CA ASN A 108 -28.53 -8.26 19.33
C ASN A 108 -27.57 -7.08 19.11
N TYR A 109 -26.73 -6.77 20.11
CA TYR A 109 -25.68 -5.76 19.96
C TYR A 109 -24.66 -6.16 18.91
N ASP A 110 -24.26 -7.43 18.89
CA ASP A 110 -23.37 -7.99 17.87
C ASP A 110 -23.98 -7.85 16.48
N TYR A 111 -25.27 -8.18 16.30
CA TYR A 111 -25.93 -8.03 15.01
C TYR A 111 -25.83 -6.59 14.47
N GLU A 112 -26.14 -5.59 15.29
CA GLU A 112 -25.99 -4.18 14.90
C GLU A 112 -24.51 -3.82 14.62
N PHE A 113 -23.59 -4.31 15.45
CA PHE A 113 -22.15 -4.09 15.27
C PHE A 113 -21.64 -4.64 13.94
N GLN A 114 -22.07 -5.84 13.54
CA GLN A 114 -21.66 -6.46 12.28
C GLN A 114 -22.23 -5.71 11.07
N GLU A 115 -23.47 -5.19 11.15
CA GLU A 115 -24.03 -4.33 10.11
C GLU A 115 -23.27 -3.01 9.97
N LEU A 116 -22.84 -2.42 11.10
CA LEU A 116 -21.98 -1.24 11.10
C LEU A 116 -20.60 -1.52 10.50
N ALA A 117 -20.00 -2.68 10.79
CA ALA A 117 -18.78 -3.12 10.14
C ALA A 117 -18.95 -3.26 8.60
N ASN A 118 -20.10 -3.76 8.13
CA ASN A 118 -20.40 -3.81 6.69
C ASN A 118 -20.57 -2.41 6.06
N GLN A 119 -21.09 -1.44 6.82
CA GLN A 119 -21.16 -0.05 6.36
C GLN A 119 -19.76 0.58 6.22
N LEU A 120 -18.82 0.25 7.11
CA LEU A 120 -17.41 0.65 6.95
C LEU A 120 -16.80 0.08 5.66
N ASP A 121 -17.06 -1.19 5.34
CA ASP A 121 -16.62 -1.77 4.06
C ASP A 121 -17.24 -1.07 2.85
N THR A 122 -18.49 -0.62 2.98
CA THR A 122 -19.16 0.17 1.93
C THR A 122 -18.46 1.52 1.72
N ILE A 123 -18.04 2.18 2.81
CA ILE A 123 -17.24 3.41 2.74
C ILE A 123 -15.89 3.13 2.07
N ASN A 124 -15.22 2.04 2.42
CA ASN A 124 -13.96 1.62 1.80
C ASN A 124 -14.07 1.43 0.27
N GLY A 125 -15.22 0.95 -0.20
CA GLY A 125 -15.52 0.71 -1.61
C GLY A 125 -16.00 1.93 -2.40
N MET A 126 -16.07 3.12 -1.81
CA MET A 126 -16.53 4.32 -2.53
C MET A 126 -15.52 4.79 -3.59
N SER A 127 -16.05 5.35 -4.68
CA SER A 127 -15.27 5.92 -5.77
C SER A 127 -15.80 7.28 -6.22
N PHE A 128 -14.94 8.07 -6.86
CA PHE A 128 -15.24 9.35 -7.47
C PHE A 128 -14.75 9.33 -8.93
N ASN A 129 -15.66 9.48 -9.89
CA ASN A 129 -15.37 9.37 -11.32
C ASN A 129 -14.64 8.06 -11.71
N GLY A 130 -14.98 6.95 -11.03
CA GLY A 130 -14.34 5.64 -11.26
C GLY A 130 -12.97 5.47 -10.60
N LEU A 131 -12.49 6.46 -9.86
CA LEU A 131 -11.29 6.37 -9.04
C LEU A 131 -11.67 6.04 -7.61
N ASP A 132 -11.04 5.03 -7.03
CA ASP A 132 -11.25 4.68 -5.63
C ASP A 132 -10.89 5.84 -4.70
N LEU A 133 -11.75 6.08 -3.71
CA LEU A 133 -11.49 7.11 -2.70
C LEU A 133 -10.41 6.68 -1.70
N PHE A 134 -10.28 5.38 -1.43
CA PHE A 134 -9.36 4.85 -0.43
C PHE A 134 -8.47 3.78 -1.07
N SER A 135 -7.17 3.92 -0.90
CA SER A 135 -6.14 3.05 -1.51
C SER A 135 -4.78 3.26 -0.83
N ASP A 136 -3.90 2.27 -0.94
CA ASP A 136 -2.54 2.28 -0.41
C ASP A 136 -1.53 2.97 -1.35
N GLY A 137 -2.01 3.61 -2.42
CA GLY A 137 -1.19 4.27 -3.43
C GLY A 137 -0.72 3.34 -4.54
N PRO A 138 0.03 3.87 -5.52
CA PRO A 138 0.53 3.07 -6.63
C PRO A 138 1.53 2.06 -6.11
N PHE A 139 1.39 0.83 -6.58
CA PHE A 139 2.37 -0.21 -6.30
C PHE A 139 3.50 -0.13 -7.32
N SER A 140 4.74 -0.32 -6.85
CA SER A 140 5.85 -0.61 -7.76
C SER A 140 5.61 -1.93 -8.51
N ASP A 141 6.32 -2.12 -9.62
CA ASP A 141 6.25 -3.38 -10.37
C ASP A 141 6.76 -4.55 -9.51
N GLU A 142 7.76 -4.29 -8.66
CA GLU A 142 8.30 -5.24 -7.68
C GLU A 142 7.23 -5.65 -6.66
N LYS A 143 6.52 -4.70 -6.06
CA LYS A 143 5.44 -4.98 -5.10
C LYS A 143 4.30 -5.78 -5.74
N LYS A 144 3.92 -5.44 -6.99
CA LYS A 144 2.91 -6.19 -7.74
C LYS A 144 3.33 -7.63 -7.96
N GLN A 145 4.57 -7.84 -8.40
CA GLN A 145 5.11 -9.18 -8.62
C GLN A 145 5.17 -9.98 -7.31
N PHE A 146 5.57 -9.34 -6.21
CA PHE A 146 5.62 -9.97 -4.89
C PHE A 146 4.24 -10.43 -4.40
N ILE A 147 3.24 -9.54 -4.46
CA ILE A 147 1.85 -9.87 -4.11
C ILE A 147 1.33 -11.02 -5.00
N GLN A 148 1.62 -10.98 -6.31
CA GLN A 148 1.20 -12.04 -7.23
C GLN A 148 1.78 -13.41 -6.83
N ILE A 149 3.04 -13.48 -6.40
CA ILE A 149 3.66 -14.74 -5.98
C ILE A 149 3.06 -15.27 -4.68
N LEU A 150 2.78 -14.39 -3.71
CA LEU A 150 2.04 -14.76 -2.51
C LEU A 150 0.65 -15.35 -2.85
N GLN A 151 -0.05 -14.71 -3.79
CA GLN A 151 -1.39 -15.09 -4.24
C GLN A 151 -1.43 -16.36 -5.09
N THR A 152 -0.31 -16.73 -5.73
CA THR A 152 -0.28 -17.86 -6.66
C THR A 152 0.39 -19.10 -6.10
N GLN A 153 1.33 -18.94 -5.15
CA GLN A 153 2.28 -19.99 -4.81
C GLN A 153 2.58 -20.07 -3.32
N TRP A 154 3.35 -19.12 -2.78
CA TRP A 154 4.03 -19.31 -1.49
C TRP A 154 3.09 -19.53 -0.30
N LEU A 155 1.97 -18.79 -0.22
CA LEU A 155 1.05 -18.94 0.91
C LEU A 155 0.37 -20.30 0.90
N LYS A 156 -0.15 -20.73 -0.26
CA LYS A 156 -0.81 -22.02 -0.40
C LYS A 156 0.16 -23.18 -0.18
N ALA A 157 1.36 -23.08 -0.74
CA ALA A 157 2.37 -24.11 -0.61
C ALA A 157 2.80 -24.29 0.87
N ALA A 158 3.00 -23.18 1.58
CA ALA A 158 3.30 -23.22 3.01
C ALA A 158 2.18 -23.89 3.81
N GLU A 159 0.92 -23.47 3.62
CA GLU A 159 -0.25 -24.09 4.28
C GLU A 159 -0.29 -25.60 4.05
N LYS A 160 -0.03 -26.04 2.81
CA LYS A 160 -0.07 -27.45 2.45
C LYS A 160 1.07 -28.27 3.06
N VAL A 161 2.29 -27.72 3.11
CA VAL A 161 3.43 -28.39 3.78
C VAL A 161 3.12 -28.59 5.26
N ILE A 162 2.57 -27.56 5.91
CA ILE A 162 2.20 -27.61 7.31
C ILE A 162 1.11 -28.67 7.54
N GLU A 163 0.10 -28.74 6.67
CA GLU A 163 -0.93 -29.77 6.73
C GLU A 163 -0.34 -31.18 6.62
N ASP A 164 0.50 -31.44 5.62
CA ASP A 164 1.05 -32.77 5.37
C ASP A 164 1.98 -33.22 6.51
N ARG A 165 2.78 -32.29 7.04
CA ARG A 165 3.83 -32.57 8.03
C ARG A 165 3.36 -32.50 9.48
N LEU A 166 2.44 -31.59 9.82
CA LEU A 166 1.91 -31.44 11.18
C LEU A 166 0.47 -31.92 11.34
N GLY A 167 -0.28 -32.14 10.26
CA GLY A 167 -1.72 -32.43 10.35
C GLY A 167 -2.56 -31.25 10.83
N LEU A 168 -1.96 -30.05 10.91
CA LEU A 168 -2.63 -28.82 11.34
C LEU A 168 -2.88 -27.91 10.14
N THR A 169 -4.01 -27.22 10.15
CA THR A 169 -4.39 -26.18 9.18
C THR A 169 -4.98 -25.01 9.94
N GLY A 170 -5.23 -23.87 9.27
CA GLY A 170 -6.07 -22.83 9.87
C GLY A 170 -7.43 -23.40 10.31
N THR A 171 -8.02 -22.80 11.32
CA THR A 171 -9.32 -23.16 11.86
C THR A 171 -10.47 -22.51 11.08
N GLY A 172 -10.17 -21.56 10.19
CA GLY A 172 -11.16 -20.74 9.48
C GLY A 172 -11.76 -19.63 10.35
N ARG A 173 -11.20 -19.38 11.53
CA ARG A 173 -11.61 -18.29 12.43
C ARG A 173 -10.97 -16.98 12.02
N ASP A 174 -9.67 -17.01 11.77
CA ASP A 174 -8.88 -15.80 11.63
C ASP A 174 -8.91 -15.20 10.22
N THR A 175 -8.90 -13.86 10.15
CA THR A 175 -8.71 -13.08 8.93
C THR A 175 -7.63 -12.02 9.14
N PHE A 176 -6.52 -12.10 8.42
CA PHE A 176 -5.38 -11.19 8.61
C PHE A 176 -5.04 -10.35 7.40
N LYS A 177 -4.41 -9.20 7.66
CA LYS A 177 -3.91 -8.29 6.61
C LYS A 177 -2.56 -8.73 6.08
N ILE A 178 -2.38 -8.61 4.77
CA ILE A 178 -1.08 -8.68 4.11
C ILE A 178 -0.64 -7.26 3.79
N ASN A 179 0.41 -6.79 4.49
CA ASN A 179 0.99 -5.46 4.27
C ASN A 179 2.36 -5.62 3.59
N VAL A 180 2.61 -4.89 2.51
CA VAL A 180 3.86 -5.02 1.74
C VAL A 180 4.48 -3.64 1.57
N ASN A 181 5.56 -3.38 2.31
CA ASN A 181 6.30 -2.13 2.22
C ASN A 181 7.51 -2.27 1.29
N ASP A 182 7.52 -1.52 0.20
CA ASP A 182 8.58 -1.45 -0.81
C ASP A 182 9.39 -0.15 -0.75
N THR A 183 9.14 0.71 0.24
CA THR A 183 9.73 2.07 0.34
C THR A 183 10.65 2.29 1.55
N GLY A 184 11.05 1.22 2.23
CA GLY A 184 11.87 1.24 3.46
C GLY A 184 13.37 1.45 3.28
N ASN A 185 14.16 0.97 4.24
CA ASN A 185 15.63 0.96 4.18
C ASN A 185 16.23 -0.37 4.66
N GLU A 186 15.38 -1.32 5.07
CA GLU A 186 15.78 -2.62 5.60
C GLU A 186 15.82 -3.67 4.48
N MET A 187 16.62 -4.72 4.66
CA MET A 187 16.58 -5.89 3.78
C MET A 187 15.24 -6.62 3.94
N TYR A 188 15.00 -7.66 3.11
CA TYR A 188 13.81 -8.50 3.23
C TYR A 188 13.54 -8.92 4.67
N SER A 189 12.37 -8.56 5.18
CA SER A 189 11.89 -9.05 6.47
C SER A 189 10.40 -9.33 6.40
N ILE A 190 9.96 -10.20 7.28
CA ILE A 190 8.56 -10.56 7.44
C ILE A 190 8.28 -10.65 8.94
N SER A 191 7.14 -10.12 9.36
CA SER A 191 6.72 -10.15 10.75
C SER A 191 5.25 -10.50 10.83
N LEU A 192 4.92 -11.31 11.83
CA LEU A 192 3.55 -11.68 12.14
C LEU A 192 3.11 -10.92 13.39
N THR A 193 1.97 -10.24 13.27
CA THR A 193 1.36 -9.48 14.36
C THR A 193 0.13 -10.22 14.85
N TRP A 194 -0.05 -10.21 16.16
CA TRP A 194 -1.15 -10.87 16.85
C TRP A 194 -1.86 -9.87 17.74
N ASN A 195 -3.17 -10.03 17.87
CA ASN A 195 -3.94 -9.34 18.88
C ASN A 195 -4.35 -10.31 20.00
N TYR A 196 -4.39 -9.80 21.22
CA TYR A 196 -4.86 -10.53 22.39
C TYR A 196 -6.04 -9.79 23.00
N SER A 197 -7.07 -10.53 23.40
CA SER A 197 -8.18 -9.92 24.16
C SER A 197 -7.68 -9.38 25.50
N ASP A 198 -6.71 -10.08 26.09
CA ASP A 198 -5.96 -9.69 27.27
C ASP A 198 -4.58 -10.39 27.24
N PRO A 199 -3.46 -9.68 27.04
CA PRO A 199 -2.12 -10.28 26.99
C PRO A 199 -1.66 -10.86 28.34
N ASP A 200 -2.37 -10.55 29.43
CA ASP A 200 -2.15 -11.09 30.78
C ASP A 200 -3.07 -12.28 31.11
N SER A 201 -3.90 -12.73 30.16
CA SER A 201 -4.79 -13.87 30.34
C SER A 201 -4.32 -15.10 29.54
N PRO A 202 -4.17 -16.27 30.17
CA PRO A 202 -3.56 -17.44 29.53
C PRO A 202 -4.54 -18.21 28.61
N ASP A 203 -5.85 -18.14 28.88
CA ASP A 203 -6.90 -18.92 28.19
C ASP A 203 -7.58 -18.14 27.05
N LYS A 204 -6.85 -17.24 26.38
CA LYS A 204 -7.39 -16.44 25.26
C LYS A 204 -6.61 -16.74 23.99
N SER A 205 -7.35 -17.06 22.93
CA SER A 205 -6.78 -17.34 21.62
C SER A 205 -6.04 -16.11 21.11
N ALA A 206 -4.83 -16.33 20.57
CA ALA A 206 -4.19 -15.35 19.74
C ALA A 206 -5.03 -15.15 18.49
N ASP A 207 -5.20 -13.90 18.08
CA ASP A 207 -5.83 -13.54 16.82
C ASP A 207 -4.70 -13.12 15.86
N VAL A 208 -4.47 -13.90 14.80
CA VAL A 208 -3.49 -13.52 13.78
C VAL A 208 -4.01 -12.29 13.06
N ALA A 209 -3.33 -11.16 13.21
CA ALA A 209 -3.85 -9.86 12.79
C ALA A 209 -3.26 -9.37 11.46
N SER A 210 -1.94 -9.51 11.28
CA SER A 210 -1.29 -9.14 10.03
C SER A 210 0.03 -9.86 9.79
N LEU A 211 0.35 -10.05 8.52
CA LEU A 211 1.65 -10.46 8.02
C LEU A 211 2.24 -9.27 7.26
N ASN A 212 3.29 -8.68 7.82
CA ASN A 212 3.92 -7.46 7.30
C ASN A 212 5.26 -7.81 6.66
N TYR A 213 5.43 -7.41 5.40
CA TYR A 213 6.63 -7.64 4.60
C TYR A 213 7.35 -6.32 4.35
N GLU A 214 8.67 -6.32 4.53
CA GLU A 214 9.59 -5.28 4.05
C GLU A 214 10.34 -5.84 2.85
N ILE A 215 10.25 -5.19 1.69
CA ILE A 215 10.86 -5.64 0.43
C ILE A 215 11.73 -4.56 -0.24
N TYR A 216 12.17 -3.57 0.53
CA TYR A 216 13.02 -2.49 0.00
C TYR A 216 14.35 -3.04 -0.57
N ASN A 217 14.72 -2.59 -1.78
CA ASN A 217 15.91 -3.06 -2.52
C ASN A 217 16.01 -4.59 -2.65
N TYR A 218 14.86 -5.28 -2.76
CA TYR A 218 14.82 -6.70 -3.04
C TYR A 218 15.34 -6.97 -4.47
N ASN A 219 16.65 -7.14 -4.61
CA ASN A 219 17.35 -7.35 -5.89
C ASN A 219 17.43 -8.83 -6.32
N LEU A 220 16.91 -9.74 -5.50
CA LEU A 220 16.79 -11.16 -5.85
C LEU A 220 15.53 -11.35 -6.71
N PRO A 221 15.51 -12.34 -7.62
CA PRO A 221 14.28 -12.66 -8.33
C PRO A 221 13.21 -12.99 -7.29
N ILE A 222 12.09 -12.26 -7.35
CA ILE A 222 10.91 -12.44 -6.47
C ILE A 222 10.35 -13.87 -6.59
N SER A 223 10.72 -14.59 -7.65
CA SER A 223 10.43 -16.00 -7.91
C SER A 223 11.56 -16.94 -7.46
N GLY A 224 11.95 -16.95 -6.18
CA GLY A 224 13.09 -17.76 -5.65
C GLY A 224 13.36 -19.06 -6.43
N PRO A 225 14.60 -19.31 -6.91
CA PRO A 225 14.85 -20.37 -7.89
C PRO A 225 14.74 -21.79 -7.29
N PRO A 226 14.43 -22.80 -8.12
CA PRO A 226 14.08 -24.16 -7.68
C PRO A 226 15.20 -24.97 -7.01
N GLU A 227 16.40 -24.40 -6.81
CA GLU A 227 17.58 -25.07 -6.24
C GLU A 227 18.39 -24.10 -5.36
N ASP A 228 17.77 -23.41 -4.41
CA ASP A 228 18.51 -22.58 -3.47
C ASP A 228 19.23 -23.44 -2.41
N PRO A 229 20.58 -23.53 -2.40
CA PRO A 229 21.30 -23.87 -1.18
C PRO A 229 21.09 -22.74 -0.17
N GLY A 230 21.22 -23.03 1.12
CA GLY A 230 20.96 -22.08 2.21
C GLY A 230 21.44 -20.62 2.01
N LEU A 231 20.82 -19.73 2.82
CA LEU A 231 20.90 -18.26 2.87
C LEU A 231 19.97 -17.47 1.91
N TYR A 232 19.36 -18.08 0.90
CA TYR A 232 18.23 -17.50 0.17
C TYR A 232 16.92 -17.95 0.83
N LEU A 233 16.29 -17.03 1.57
CA LEU A 233 15.38 -17.36 2.68
C LEU A 233 13.94 -16.83 2.52
N THR A 234 13.55 -16.30 1.36
CA THR A 234 12.32 -15.49 1.28
C THR A 234 11.05 -16.35 1.40
N ASP A 235 10.97 -17.37 0.56
CA ASP A 235 9.99 -18.45 0.57
C ASP A 235 10.02 -19.22 1.91
N ARG A 236 11.21 -19.57 2.40
CA ARG A 236 11.39 -20.31 3.65
C ARG A 236 10.95 -19.52 4.87
N ILE A 237 11.33 -18.25 4.98
CA ILE A 237 10.87 -17.42 6.11
C ILE A 237 9.36 -17.22 6.00
N ASN A 238 8.81 -17.08 4.79
CA ASN A 238 7.35 -17.04 4.61
C ASN A 238 6.69 -18.34 5.13
N ALA A 239 7.25 -19.50 4.78
CA ALA A 239 6.74 -20.79 5.23
C ALA A 239 6.85 -20.98 6.76
N VAL A 240 7.98 -20.56 7.34
CA VAL A 240 8.18 -20.48 8.80
C VAL A 240 7.10 -19.59 9.44
N MET A 241 6.86 -18.38 8.93
CA MET A 241 5.83 -17.48 9.47
C MET A 241 4.42 -18.05 9.33
N MET A 242 4.12 -18.75 8.24
CA MET A 242 2.85 -19.47 8.10
C MET A 242 2.73 -20.60 9.12
N THR A 243 3.82 -21.28 9.48
CA THR A 243 3.80 -22.28 10.56
C THR A 243 3.48 -21.61 11.90
N TYR A 244 4.07 -20.45 12.19
CA TYR A 244 3.69 -19.65 13.35
C TYR A 244 2.19 -19.30 13.33
N ALA A 245 1.65 -18.85 12.20
CA ALA A 245 0.23 -18.52 12.06
C ALA A 245 -0.68 -19.72 12.35
N VAL A 246 -0.37 -20.90 11.78
CA VAL A 246 -1.13 -22.14 12.04
C VAL A 246 -1.03 -22.56 13.50
N LEU A 247 0.16 -22.50 14.11
CA LEU A 247 0.32 -22.83 15.52
C LEU A 247 -0.47 -21.87 16.42
N ALA A 248 -0.48 -20.59 16.11
CA ALA A 248 -1.18 -19.59 16.90
C ALA A 248 -2.71 -19.73 16.83
N ASP A 249 -3.24 -20.08 15.65
CA ASP A 249 -4.68 -20.31 15.48
C ASP A 249 -5.13 -21.65 16.11
N ASN A 250 -4.22 -22.62 16.29
CA ASN A 250 -4.58 -23.94 16.84
C ASN A 250 -4.27 -24.13 18.33
N LEU A 251 -3.47 -23.26 18.95
CA LEU A 251 -2.95 -23.47 20.31
C LEU A 251 -3.18 -22.25 21.21
N HIS A 252 -3.06 -22.43 22.53
CA HIS A 252 -2.93 -21.32 23.49
C HIS A 252 -1.56 -20.65 23.38
N PHE A 253 -1.31 -20.00 22.25
CA PHE A 253 0.01 -19.54 21.81
C PHE A 253 0.73 -18.64 22.83
N ASN A 254 -0.03 -17.82 23.55
CA ASN A 254 0.47 -16.89 24.57
C ASN A 254 0.72 -17.51 25.95
N ALA A 255 0.52 -18.82 26.10
CA ALA A 255 0.68 -19.54 27.36
C ALA A 255 1.22 -20.96 27.16
N LEU A 256 1.97 -21.19 26.07
CA LEU A 256 2.34 -22.53 25.62
C LEU A 256 3.25 -23.31 26.58
N ALA A 257 4.15 -22.64 27.30
CA ALA A 257 5.14 -23.34 28.12
C ALA A 257 4.47 -24.23 29.18
N ASN A 258 3.67 -23.62 30.07
CA ASN A 258 3.06 -24.27 31.23
C ASN A 258 1.66 -23.72 31.57
N GLY A 259 0.99 -23.00 30.65
CA GLY A 259 -0.23 -22.23 30.93
C GLY A 259 0.05 -20.86 31.56
N GLU A 260 1.31 -20.40 31.56
CA GLU A 260 1.70 -19.11 32.12
C GLU A 260 1.90 -18.07 31.00
N VAL A 261 1.21 -16.93 31.11
CA VAL A 261 1.54 -15.74 30.31
C VAL A 261 2.87 -15.15 30.76
N LYS A 262 3.59 -14.50 29.84
CA LYS A 262 4.81 -13.73 30.13
C LYS A 262 5.95 -14.52 30.76
N LYS A 263 5.98 -15.85 30.60
CA LYS A 263 7.09 -16.68 31.06
C LYS A 263 8.40 -16.23 30.39
N GLY A 264 9.48 -16.12 31.18
CA GLY A 264 10.77 -15.60 30.72
C GLY A 264 10.82 -14.08 30.48
N ALA A 265 9.76 -13.33 30.81
CA ALA A 265 9.55 -11.94 30.37
C ALA A 265 9.24 -11.78 28.86
N SER A 266 8.91 -12.89 28.18
CA SER A 266 8.47 -12.86 26.79
C SER A 266 7.02 -12.41 26.66
N ASN A 267 6.75 -11.38 25.86
CA ASN A 267 5.38 -10.92 25.58
C ASN A 267 4.55 -11.89 24.72
N SER A 268 5.15 -13.01 24.25
CA SER A 268 4.46 -14.06 23.52
C SER A 268 4.13 -15.30 24.36
N GLY A 269 4.37 -15.28 25.68
CA GLY A 269 4.02 -16.41 26.56
C GLY A 269 5.11 -17.45 26.81
N GLY A 270 6.35 -17.15 26.44
CA GLY A 270 7.48 -18.08 26.59
C GLY A 270 7.48 -19.24 25.58
N ALA A 271 8.28 -20.27 25.84
CA ALA A 271 8.50 -21.45 24.99
C ALA A 271 8.82 -21.13 23.52
N GLU A 272 9.60 -20.08 23.26
CA GLU A 272 10.01 -19.76 21.89
C GLU A 272 10.81 -20.88 21.23
N TRP A 273 11.56 -21.64 22.03
CA TRP A 273 12.27 -22.83 21.56
C TRP A 273 11.34 -23.82 20.84
N PHE A 274 10.11 -23.94 21.33
CA PHE A 274 9.12 -24.84 20.77
C PHE A 274 8.48 -24.23 19.51
N LYS A 275 8.11 -22.96 19.56
CA LYS A 275 7.49 -22.24 18.43
C LYS A 275 8.42 -22.18 17.22
N SER A 276 9.62 -21.63 17.42
CA SER A 276 10.64 -21.50 16.37
C SER A 276 11.19 -22.85 15.95
N GLY A 277 11.46 -23.74 16.91
CA GLY A 277 11.99 -25.07 16.62
C GLY A 277 11.03 -25.92 15.80
N ILE A 278 9.72 -25.88 16.08
CA ILE A 278 8.71 -26.53 15.24
C ILE A 278 8.67 -25.88 13.86
N ALA A 279 8.65 -24.54 13.77
CA ALA A 279 8.60 -23.86 12.49
C ALA A 279 9.81 -24.17 11.60
N ASP A 280 11.01 -24.26 12.18
CA ASP A 280 12.21 -24.68 11.46
C ASP A 280 12.20 -26.18 11.15
N PHE A 281 11.68 -27.03 12.05
CA PHE A 281 11.63 -28.49 11.85
C PHE A 281 10.63 -28.90 10.76
N VAL A 282 9.50 -28.21 10.63
CA VAL A 282 8.55 -28.46 9.53
C VAL A 282 9.22 -28.30 8.19
N HIS A 283 10.06 -27.28 8.02
CA HIS A 283 10.71 -26.98 6.75
C HIS A 283 12.15 -27.50 6.65
N GLY A 284 12.69 -28.12 7.69
CA GLY A 284 14.08 -28.53 7.77
C GLY A 284 15.02 -27.40 8.18
N GLY A 285 15.73 -27.61 9.28
CA GLY A 285 16.58 -26.61 9.93
C GLY A 285 18.07 -26.95 9.90
N ASP A 286 18.50 -27.98 9.18
CA ASP A 286 19.91 -28.43 9.20
C ASP A 286 20.88 -27.33 8.76
N PHE A 287 20.45 -26.45 7.84
CA PHE A 287 21.22 -25.27 7.43
C PHE A 287 21.57 -24.32 8.59
N LEU A 288 20.73 -24.23 9.64
CA LEU A 288 21.01 -23.41 10.83
C LEU A 288 22.19 -23.99 11.60
N LEU A 289 22.24 -25.31 11.73
CA LEU A 289 23.33 -26.03 12.39
C LEU A 289 24.60 -25.94 11.55
N GLU A 290 24.54 -26.17 10.24
CA GLU A 290 25.69 -26.02 9.34
C GLU A 290 26.30 -24.62 9.42
N TYR A 291 25.46 -23.58 9.37
CA TYR A 291 25.90 -22.18 9.43
C TYR A 291 26.53 -21.82 10.80
N THR A 292 26.11 -22.47 11.88
CA THR A 292 26.56 -22.19 13.25
C THR A 292 27.67 -23.12 13.75
N GLY A 293 28.22 -23.97 12.88
CA GLY A 293 29.35 -24.84 13.20
C GLY A 293 28.98 -26.25 13.68
N GLY A 294 27.75 -26.69 13.42
CA GLY A 294 27.25 -28.04 13.63
C GLY A 294 26.53 -28.27 14.96
N PHE A 295 26.08 -29.51 15.17
CA PHE A 295 25.48 -29.96 16.43
C PHE A 295 26.57 -30.37 17.42
N ASN A 296 26.84 -29.52 18.40
CA ASN A 296 27.89 -29.69 19.41
C ASN A 296 27.45 -29.07 20.75
N GLN A 297 28.25 -29.25 21.81
CA GLN A 297 27.90 -28.75 23.15
C GLN A 297 27.69 -27.22 23.17
N SER A 298 28.45 -26.45 22.40
CA SER A 298 28.27 -24.99 22.33
C SER A 298 26.90 -24.63 21.75
N THR A 299 26.43 -25.36 20.75
CA THR A 299 25.08 -25.19 20.21
C THR A 299 24.03 -25.56 21.25
N ILE A 300 24.17 -26.70 21.91
CA ILE A 300 23.24 -27.14 22.97
C ILE A 300 23.18 -26.13 24.13
N ASP A 301 24.33 -25.68 24.65
CA ASP A 301 24.42 -24.72 25.75
C ASP A 301 23.82 -23.35 25.40
N SER A 302 23.79 -22.99 24.12
CA SER A 302 23.19 -21.73 23.65
C SER A 302 21.67 -21.69 23.79
N PHE A 303 21.02 -22.81 24.12
CA PHE A 303 19.57 -22.91 24.33
C PHE A 303 19.06 -21.89 25.37
N GLY A 304 19.81 -21.68 26.45
CA GLY A 304 19.40 -20.77 27.52
C GLY A 304 18.16 -21.25 28.28
N THR A 305 17.17 -20.38 28.47
CA THR A 305 15.88 -20.72 29.10
C THR A 305 14.91 -21.37 28.11
N GLY A 306 15.10 -21.15 26.81
CA GLY A 306 14.15 -21.52 25.75
C GLY A 306 12.89 -20.64 25.67
N ASP A 307 12.68 -19.73 26.62
CA ASP A 307 11.45 -18.94 26.66
C ASP A 307 11.49 -17.71 25.75
N ASP A 308 12.67 -17.13 25.56
CA ASP A 308 12.85 -15.87 24.85
C ASP A 308 13.15 -16.04 23.35
N GLN A 309 12.81 -15.00 22.59
CA GLN A 309 13.24 -14.81 21.21
C GLN A 309 14.73 -15.08 21.07
N ALA A 310 15.10 -15.90 20.09
CA ALA A 310 16.48 -16.30 19.90
C ALA A 310 17.35 -15.05 19.63
N GLY A 311 18.28 -14.77 20.55
CA GLY A 311 19.20 -13.62 20.44
C GLY A 311 20.34 -13.85 19.46
N SER A 312 20.49 -15.07 18.93
CA SER A 312 21.51 -15.45 17.97
C SER A 312 21.06 -16.62 17.08
N TRP A 313 21.70 -16.75 15.91
CA TRP A 313 21.50 -17.90 15.02
C TRP A 313 21.82 -19.24 15.71
N GLN A 314 22.82 -19.29 16.58
CA GLN A 314 23.20 -20.51 17.28
C GLN A 314 22.14 -20.94 18.30
N GLN A 315 21.53 -19.98 19.00
CA GLN A 315 20.39 -20.26 19.89
C GLN A 315 19.18 -20.78 19.10
N ARG A 316 18.85 -20.17 17.95
CA ARG A 316 17.80 -20.69 17.06
C ARG A 316 18.11 -22.09 16.53
N ALA A 317 19.36 -22.37 16.16
CA ALA A 317 19.80 -23.70 15.77
C ALA A 317 19.63 -24.73 16.91
N SER A 318 19.86 -24.31 18.15
CA SER A 318 19.61 -25.14 19.33
C SER A 318 18.12 -25.42 19.56
N TYR A 319 17.25 -24.44 19.30
CA TYR A 319 15.79 -24.63 19.37
C TYR A 319 15.29 -25.66 18.37
N TYR A 320 15.77 -25.58 17.12
CA TYR A 320 15.53 -26.60 16.10
C TYR A 320 16.02 -27.99 16.54
N ALA A 321 17.26 -28.09 17.02
CA ALA A 321 17.83 -29.36 17.46
C ALA A 321 17.11 -29.95 18.69
N ALA A 322 16.61 -29.12 19.60
CA ALA A 322 15.80 -29.55 20.73
C ALA A 322 14.46 -30.14 20.30
N ILE A 323 13.84 -29.61 19.23
CA ILE A 323 12.63 -30.19 18.66
C ILE A 323 12.91 -31.50 17.93
N ARG A 324 14.03 -31.63 17.22
CA ARG A 324 14.50 -32.92 16.69
C ARG A 324 14.69 -33.95 17.81
N PHE A 325 15.28 -33.54 18.93
CA PHE A 325 15.45 -34.38 20.10
C PHE A 325 14.11 -34.77 20.72
N LEU A 326 13.19 -33.83 20.94
CA LEU A 326 11.84 -34.12 21.44
C LEU A 326 11.08 -35.08 20.53
N HIS A 327 11.17 -34.87 19.21
CA HIS A 327 10.54 -35.72 18.22
C HIS A 327 11.02 -37.16 18.35
N HIS A 328 12.34 -37.35 18.43
CA HIS A 328 12.95 -38.66 18.63
C HIS A 328 12.52 -39.31 19.96
N GLU A 329 12.52 -38.54 21.05
CA GLU A 329 12.10 -39.04 22.37
C GLU A 329 10.64 -39.50 22.38
N LEU A 330 9.76 -38.79 21.68
CA LEU A 330 8.36 -39.21 21.51
C LEU A 330 8.26 -40.53 20.75
N GLN A 331 9.06 -40.72 19.70
CA GLN A 331 9.12 -41.99 18.96
C GLN A 331 9.64 -43.15 19.82
N ASN A 332 10.65 -42.90 20.66
CA ASN A 332 11.20 -43.89 21.59
C ASN A 332 10.16 -44.42 22.58
N VAL A 333 9.24 -43.57 23.04
CA VAL A 333 8.12 -43.98 23.92
C VAL A 333 6.91 -44.54 23.18
N GLY A 334 7.03 -44.77 21.87
CA GLY A 334 6.02 -45.43 21.03
C GLY A 334 5.06 -44.49 20.30
N THR A 335 5.32 -43.18 20.29
CA THR A 335 4.55 -42.19 19.53
C THR A 335 5.19 -41.99 18.16
N SER A 336 4.89 -42.85 17.18
CA SER A 336 5.60 -42.90 15.89
C SER A 336 5.58 -41.59 15.09
N GLU A 337 4.51 -40.80 15.19
CA GLU A 337 4.41 -39.49 14.52
C GLU A 337 5.17 -38.37 15.27
N GLY A 338 5.79 -38.68 16.41
CA GLY A 338 6.58 -37.74 17.21
C GLY A 338 5.81 -36.46 17.58
N VAL A 339 6.44 -35.31 17.36
CA VAL A 339 5.85 -33.99 17.68
C VAL A 339 4.53 -33.70 16.95
N LYS A 340 4.26 -34.34 15.80
CA LYS A 340 2.98 -34.20 15.11
C LYS A 340 1.83 -34.73 15.97
N ALA A 341 1.99 -35.91 16.58
CA ALA A 341 0.97 -36.45 17.49
C ALA A 341 0.79 -35.56 18.72
N MET A 342 1.88 -35.01 19.27
CA MET A 342 1.84 -34.09 20.39
C MET A 342 1.06 -32.81 20.07
N LEU A 343 1.37 -32.16 18.94
CA LEU A 343 0.69 -30.95 18.50
C LEU A 343 -0.79 -31.18 18.21
N ASN A 344 -1.15 -32.31 17.59
CA ASN A 344 -2.55 -32.66 17.36
C ASN A 344 -3.30 -32.89 18.67
N TRP A 345 -2.68 -33.55 19.65
CA TRP A 345 -3.27 -33.72 20.98
C TRP A 345 -3.52 -32.37 21.66
N MET A 346 -2.55 -31.45 21.61
CA MET A 346 -2.70 -30.10 22.18
C MET A 346 -3.81 -29.32 21.45
N SER A 347 -3.82 -29.34 20.12
CA SER A 347 -4.83 -28.65 19.30
C SER A 347 -6.23 -29.19 19.54
N GLU A 348 -6.40 -30.51 19.65
CA GLU A 348 -7.71 -31.10 19.96
C GLU A 348 -8.20 -30.68 21.34
N GLY A 349 -7.31 -30.63 22.35
CA GLY A 349 -7.65 -30.12 23.67
C GLY A 349 -8.14 -28.66 23.63
N VAL A 350 -7.53 -27.81 22.81
CA VAL A 350 -8.00 -26.41 22.61
C VAL A 350 -9.37 -26.39 21.96
N LYS A 351 -9.61 -27.24 20.95
CA LYS A 351 -10.93 -27.36 20.29
C LYS A 351 -12.02 -27.86 21.24
N GLU A 352 -11.66 -28.73 22.18
CA GLU A 352 -12.55 -29.23 23.23
C GLU A 352 -12.77 -28.21 24.37
N GLY A 353 -12.07 -27.08 24.35
CA GLY A 353 -12.21 -25.99 25.33
C GLY A 353 -11.46 -26.22 26.64
N LEU A 354 -10.42 -27.07 26.63
CA LEU A 354 -9.52 -27.23 27.77
C LEU A 354 -8.71 -25.95 28.02
N SER A 355 -8.24 -25.75 29.25
CA SER A 355 -7.44 -24.57 29.61
C SER A 355 -6.04 -24.59 29.00
N SER A 356 -5.40 -23.44 28.98
CA SER A 356 -3.99 -23.27 28.59
C SER A 356 -3.01 -24.12 29.40
N GLU A 357 -3.27 -24.35 30.70
CA GLU A 357 -2.46 -25.27 31.52
C GLU A 357 -2.64 -26.72 31.03
N GLU A 358 -3.87 -27.14 30.73
CA GLU A 358 -4.20 -28.50 30.26
C GLU A 358 -3.69 -28.80 28.85
N THR A 359 -3.58 -27.78 28.00
CA THR A 359 -3.07 -27.91 26.62
C THR A 359 -1.62 -27.42 26.46
N SER A 360 -0.91 -27.15 27.55
CA SER A 360 0.48 -26.66 27.53
C SER A 360 1.49 -27.74 27.12
N ILE A 361 2.70 -27.31 26.77
CA ILE A 361 3.86 -28.21 26.56
C ILE A 361 4.11 -29.05 27.81
N GLY A 362 4.05 -28.45 29.00
CA GLY A 362 4.20 -29.20 30.26
C GLY A 362 3.16 -30.31 30.44
N SER A 363 1.90 -30.06 30.07
CA SER A 363 0.85 -31.09 30.08
C SER A 363 1.08 -32.16 29.04
N ALA A 364 1.49 -31.78 27.83
CA ALA A 364 1.82 -32.72 26.77
C ALA A 364 3.02 -33.62 27.13
N LEU A 365 4.12 -33.06 27.63
CA LEU A 365 5.28 -33.83 28.10
C LEU A 365 4.87 -34.86 29.16
N LYS A 366 4.03 -34.47 30.12
CA LYS A 366 3.52 -35.39 31.13
C LYS A 366 2.57 -36.44 30.56
N HIS A 367 1.77 -36.11 29.54
CA HIS A 367 0.88 -37.04 28.86
C HIS A 367 1.65 -38.16 28.15
N PHE A 368 2.68 -37.80 27.36
CA PHE A 368 3.40 -38.76 26.51
C PHE A 368 4.50 -39.53 27.25
N PHE A 369 5.19 -38.91 28.22
CA PHE A 369 6.33 -39.52 28.91
C PHE A 369 6.03 -39.95 30.35
N GLY A 370 4.92 -39.47 30.92
CA GLY A 370 4.50 -39.79 32.29
C GLY A 370 5.26 -39.02 33.38
N ALA A 371 4.81 -39.23 34.62
CA ALA A 371 5.30 -38.48 35.79
C ALA A 371 6.70 -38.88 36.27
N SER A 372 7.27 -39.97 35.73
CA SER A 372 8.62 -40.42 36.09
C SER A 372 9.73 -39.59 35.45
N LEU A 373 9.44 -39.01 34.27
CA LEU A 373 10.37 -38.13 33.56
C LEU A 373 10.07 -36.66 33.83
N TYR A 374 8.77 -36.31 33.89
CA TYR A 374 8.34 -34.93 34.13
C TYR A 374 7.39 -34.83 35.34
N ALA A 375 7.82 -34.15 36.41
CA ALA A 375 7.19 -34.25 37.72
C ALA A 375 5.78 -33.65 37.76
N ASN A 376 5.61 -32.44 37.20
CA ASN A 376 4.33 -31.75 37.15
C ASN A 376 4.27 -30.75 35.98
N VAL A 377 3.05 -30.35 35.60
CA VAL A 377 2.80 -29.48 34.44
C VAL A 377 3.57 -28.17 34.52
N LYS A 378 3.73 -27.59 35.71
CA LYS A 378 4.36 -26.27 35.89
C LYS A 378 5.86 -26.26 35.75
N SER A 379 6.53 -27.40 35.95
CA SER A 379 7.98 -27.52 35.80
C SER A 379 8.42 -28.35 34.59
N ALA A 380 7.50 -29.10 33.98
CA ALA A 380 7.81 -30.06 32.91
C ALA A 380 8.53 -29.42 31.71
N ASN A 381 8.14 -28.23 31.25
CA ASN A 381 8.88 -27.53 30.18
C ASN A 381 10.35 -27.29 30.57
N ASP A 382 10.61 -26.81 31.79
CA ASP A 382 11.97 -26.47 32.23
C ASP A 382 12.80 -27.72 32.53
N GLU A 383 12.14 -28.79 33.00
CA GLU A 383 12.72 -30.12 33.12
C GLU A 383 13.13 -30.68 31.75
N PHE A 384 12.31 -30.49 30.70
CA PHE A 384 12.69 -30.87 29.34
C PHE A 384 13.92 -30.08 28.84
N VAL A 385 14.00 -28.78 29.11
CA VAL A 385 15.19 -27.98 28.77
C VAL A 385 16.45 -28.59 29.36
N GLN A 386 16.41 -28.94 30.65
CA GLN A 386 17.53 -29.61 31.31
C GLN A 386 17.78 -31.02 30.75
N HIS A 387 16.71 -31.75 30.40
CA HIS A 387 16.82 -33.07 29.78
C HIS A 387 17.57 -33.00 28.44
N TYR A 388 17.21 -32.07 27.57
CA TYR A 388 17.89 -31.83 26.29
C TYR A 388 19.37 -31.46 26.51
N ILE A 389 19.66 -30.47 27.37
CA ILE A 389 21.03 -29.99 27.62
C ILE A 389 21.95 -31.11 28.11
N ASN A 390 21.44 -31.99 28.96
CA ASN A 390 22.25 -33.03 29.59
C ASN A 390 22.45 -34.30 28.73
N ASN A 391 21.53 -34.60 27.81
CA ASN A 391 21.49 -35.91 27.15
C ASN A 391 21.71 -35.85 25.63
N ALA A 392 21.23 -34.81 24.94
CA ALA A 392 21.15 -34.82 23.48
C ALA A 392 22.50 -35.04 22.77
N LEU A 393 23.60 -34.48 23.30
CA LEU A 393 24.93 -34.72 22.71
C LEU A 393 25.42 -36.15 22.90
N ASN A 394 25.18 -36.72 24.08
CA ASN A 394 25.63 -38.07 24.39
C ASN A 394 24.84 -39.09 23.56
N GLU A 395 23.54 -38.88 23.43
CA GLU A 395 22.67 -39.70 22.58
C GLU A 395 23.06 -39.61 21.11
N HIS A 396 23.31 -38.39 20.60
CA HIS A 396 23.81 -38.22 19.23
C HIS A 396 25.14 -38.95 19.00
N ASN A 397 26.05 -38.94 19.98
CA ASN A 397 27.34 -39.61 19.85
C ASN A 397 27.29 -41.12 20.10
N ASP A 398 26.17 -41.66 20.59
CA ASP A 398 26.00 -43.09 20.80
C ASP A 398 25.55 -43.77 19.50
N PRO A 399 26.39 -44.61 18.88
CA PRO A 399 26.03 -45.28 17.62
C PRO A 399 24.90 -46.32 17.78
N SER A 400 24.50 -46.65 19.01
CA SER A 400 23.35 -47.52 19.29
C SER A 400 22.04 -46.75 19.46
N ASN A 401 22.09 -45.43 19.58
CA ASN A 401 20.92 -44.56 19.62
C ASN A 401 20.57 -44.09 18.19
N SER A 402 19.27 -44.06 17.87
CA SER A 402 18.77 -43.61 16.57
C SER A 402 18.68 -42.08 16.44
N PHE A 403 18.81 -41.31 17.53
CA PHE A 403 18.92 -39.86 17.45
C PHE A 403 20.22 -39.44 16.77
N GLN A 404 20.11 -38.98 15.52
CA GLN A 404 21.28 -38.52 14.77
C GLN A 404 20.94 -37.22 14.03
N ILE A 405 21.81 -36.23 14.19
CA ILE A 405 21.82 -35.04 13.35
C ILE A 405 22.87 -35.26 12.26
N ILE A 406 22.39 -35.52 11.04
CA ILE A 406 23.23 -35.68 9.85
C ILE A 406 23.18 -34.34 9.10
N LEU A 407 24.35 -33.80 8.76
CA LEU A 407 24.50 -32.50 8.10
C LEU A 407 25.34 -32.66 6.83
N TYR A 408 25.29 -31.68 5.95
CA TYR A 408 26.01 -31.62 4.67
C TYR A 408 25.63 -32.72 3.67
N ASP A 409 24.43 -33.28 3.81
CA ASP A 409 23.81 -34.15 2.81
C ASP A 409 22.67 -33.42 2.08
N ALA A 410 21.88 -34.16 1.30
CA ALA A 410 20.81 -33.55 0.50
C ALA A 410 19.51 -33.35 1.32
N ASP A 411 19.33 -34.09 2.40
CA ASP A 411 18.18 -33.96 3.28
C ASP A 411 18.33 -32.73 4.20
N THR A 412 17.22 -32.04 4.44
CA THR A 412 17.17 -30.80 5.21
C THR A 412 16.91 -31.00 6.70
N GLY A 413 16.67 -32.24 7.11
CA GLY A 413 16.27 -32.59 8.47
C GLY A 413 14.82 -32.24 8.77
N ALA A 414 14.00 -32.00 7.74
CA ALA A 414 12.58 -31.74 7.89
C ALA A 414 11.84 -32.95 8.45
N ILE A 415 10.76 -32.71 9.21
CA ILE A 415 9.86 -33.78 9.66
C ILE A 415 9.31 -34.57 8.45
N GLY A 416 9.25 -35.89 8.60
CA GLY A 416 8.95 -36.87 7.56
C GLY A 416 10.13 -37.19 6.63
N GLY A 417 11.24 -36.47 6.74
CA GLY A 417 12.44 -36.63 5.91
C GLY A 417 13.30 -37.82 6.29
N ALA A 418 14.33 -38.09 5.50
CA ALA A 418 15.23 -39.23 5.70
C ALA A 418 16.01 -39.10 7.01
N ASN A 419 16.52 -37.91 7.33
CA ASN A 419 17.32 -37.68 8.53
C ASN A 419 16.49 -37.61 9.82
N ALA A 420 15.23 -37.21 9.72
CA ALA A 420 14.34 -37.10 10.89
C ALA A 420 13.59 -38.41 11.19
N ASP A 421 13.06 -39.07 10.15
CA ASP A 421 12.07 -40.14 10.26
C ASP A 421 12.42 -41.41 9.46
N GLY A 422 13.56 -41.41 8.75
CA GLY A 422 13.89 -42.50 7.82
C GLY A 422 12.98 -42.54 6.57
N GLY A 423 12.33 -41.42 6.26
CA GLY A 423 11.49 -41.24 5.07
C GLY A 423 12.30 -41.05 3.78
N SER A 424 11.66 -40.40 2.80
CA SER A 424 12.38 -39.97 1.59
C SER A 424 13.22 -38.74 1.89
N VAL A 425 14.30 -38.55 1.13
CA VAL A 425 15.11 -37.33 1.22
C VAL A 425 14.21 -36.11 0.97
N VAL A 426 14.20 -35.16 1.89
CA VAL A 426 13.53 -33.86 1.73
C VAL A 426 14.59 -32.81 1.44
N THR A 427 14.75 -32.49 0.15
CA THR A 427 15.66 -31.45 -0.33
C THR A 427 15.17 -30.05 0.05
N HIS A 428 16.01 -29.02 -0.10
CA HIS A 428 15.60 -27.61 0.09
C HIS A 428 14.35 -27.24 -0.71
N LYS A 429 14.22 -27.76 -1.93
CA LYS A 429 13.06 -27.57 -2.80
C LYS A 429 11.80 -28.24 -2.27
N GLU A 430 11.89 -29.45 -1.72
CA GLU A 430 10.73 -30.16 -1.17
C GLU A 430 10.36 -29.66 0.23
N ALA A 431 11.32 -29.10 0.95
CA ALA A 431 11.11 -28.45 2.24
C ALA A 431 10.17 -27.24 2.15
N VAL A 432 10.32 -26.46 1.07
CA VAL A 432 9.54 -25.26 0.76
C VAL A 432 9.21 -25.29 -0.74
N PRO A 433 8.18 -26.05 -1.16
CA PRO A 433 7.89 -26.29 -2.57
C PRO A 433 7.31 -25.07 -3.26
N ASP A 434 7.85 -24.77 -4.42
CA ASP A 434 7.40 -23.71 -5.32
C ASP A 434 6.45 -24.21 -6.44
N SER A 435 6.38 -25.53 -6.67
CA SER A 435 5.47 -26.19 -7.63
C SER A 435 5.47 -27.71 -7.44
N GLY A 436 4.46 -28.41 -7.95
CA GLY A 436 4.31 -29.88 -7.87
C GLY A 436 2.91 -30.35 -7.46
N ASP A 437 2.65 -31.66 -7.52
CA ASP A 437 1.33 -32.23 -7.23
C ASP A 437 0.83 -31.85 -5.82
N GLY A 438 -0.25 -31.06 -5.76
CA GLY A 438 -0.82 -30.52 -4.52
C GLY A 438 -0.26 -29.16 -4.07
N TYR A 439 0.79 -28.68 -4.74
CA TYR A 439 1.51 -27.43 -4.50
C TYR A 439 1.61 -26.56 -5.76
N GLU A 440 0.74 -26.81 -6.75
CA GLU A 440 0.82 -26.18 -8.06
C GLU A 440 0.48 -24.68 -8.01
N PRO A 441 1.31 -23.82 -8.61
CA PRO A 441 0.99 -22.40 -8.72
C PRO A 441 -0.35 -22.22 -9.43
N THR A 442 -1.22 -21.40 -8.85
CA THR A 442 -2.44 -21.02 -9.56
C THR A 442 -2.06 -20.13 -10.74
N ILE A 443 -2.60 -20.44 -11.93
CA ILE A 443 -2.29 -19.69 -13.16
C ILE A 443 -2.77 -18.23 -13.03
N ASN A 444 -3.83 -18.00 -12.24
CA ASN A 444 -4.37 -16.68 -11.97
C ASN A 444 -4.28 -16.40 -10.46
N PRO A 445 -3.74 -15.23 -10.06
CA PRO A 445 -3.71 -14.84 -8.66
C PRO A 445 -5.11 -14.82 -8.05
N SER A 446 -5.26 -15.46 -6.89
CA SER A 446 -6.45 -15.39 -6.04
C SER A 446 -6.20 -14.44 -4.88
N THR A 447 -7.17 -13.58 -4.55
CA THR A 447 -7.11 -12.81 -3.29
C THR A 447 -7.39 -13.68 -2.07
N GLU A 448 -7.78 -14.95 -2.26
CA GLU A 448 -7.97 -15.94 -1.19
C GLU A 448 -7.18 -17.20 -1.57
N PRO A 449 -5.83 -17.18 -1.46
CA PRO A 449 -4.96 -18.32 -1.74
C PRO A 449 -4.93 -19.35 -0.61
N LEU A 450 -5.44 -19.03 0.58
CA LEU A 450 -5.50 -19.93 1.74
C LEU A 450 -6.92 -20.45 1.92
N ASP A 451 -7.08 -21.73 2.28
CA ASP A 451 -8.43 -22.30 2.44
C ASP A 451 -9.01 -21.99 3.82
N ARG A 452 -8.15 -21.77 4.82
CA ARG A 452 -8.52 -21.72 6.23
C ARG A 452 -8.11 -20.45 6.96
N PHE A 453 -7.59 -19.47 6.24
CA PHE A 453 -7.38 -18.11 6.72
C PHE A 453 -8.02 -17.14 5.74
N GLY A 454 -8.77 -16.16 6.24
CA GLY A 454 -9.22 -15.06 5.40
C GLY A 454 -8.06 -14.09 5.17
N LEU A 455 -7.91 -13.55 3.97
CA LEU A 455 -6.88 -12.56 3.68
C LEU A 455 -7.46 -11.20 3.29
N LYS A 456 -6.80 -10.14 3.74
CA LYS A 456 -7.04 -8.77 3.28
C LYS A 456 -5.77 -8.19 2.69
N TRP A 457 -5.87 -7.75 1.44
CA TRP A 457 -4.76 -7.19 0.69
C TRP A 457 -4.83 -5.67 0.69
N GLU A 458 -3.66 -5.05 0.65
CA GLU A 458 -3.53 -3.65 0.27
C GLU A 458 -4.18 -3.41 -1.10
N LYS A 459 -4.74 -2.22 -1.29
CA LYS A 459 -5.49 -1.81 -2.47
C LYS A 459 -4.65 -0.85 -3.31
N GLU A 460 -4.26 -1.29 -4.51
CA GLU A 460 -3.52 -0.44 -5.45
C GLU A 460 -4.31 0.83 -5.79
N GLY A 461 -3.65 1.98 -5.66
CA GLY A 461 -4.14 3.28 -6.08
C GLY A 461 -3.44 3.81 -7.32
N ILE A 462 -3.92 4.94 -7.84
CA ILE A 462 -3.24 5.64 -8.93
C ILE A 462 -2.37 6.78 -8.39
N PRO A 463 -1.21 7.08 -9.01
CA PRO A 463 -0.43 8.26 -8.63
C PRO A 463 -1.27 9.53 -8.80
N MET A 464 -1.35 10.34 -7.73
CA MET A 464 -1.95 11.67 -7.79
C MET A 464 -0.81 12.69 -7.84
N THR A 465 -0.38 13.06 -9.04
CA THR A 465 0.60 14.13 -9.27
C THR A 465 0.01 15.27 -10.06
N ILE A 466 0.40 16.50 -9.71
CA ILE A 466 0.01 17.71 -10.45
C ILE A 466 1.27 18.53 -10.74
N PRO A 467 1.47 18.98 -11.98
CA PRO A 467 2.55 19.92 -12.29
C PRO A 467 2.28 21.28 -11.63
N ASN A 468 3.22 21.76 -10.81
CA ASN A 468 3.22 23.11 -10.23
C ASN A 468 3.77 24.15 -11.23
N GLU A 469 3.56 25.44 -10.97
CA GLU A 469 4.01 26.57 -11.80
C GLU A 469 5.54 26.60 -12.07
N GLY A 470 6.35 25.86 -11.29
CA GLY A 470 7.81 25.74 -11.43
C GLY A 470 8.32 24.41 -12.01
N GLY A 471 7.44 23.48 -12.40
CA GLY A 471 7.83 22.15 -12.87
C GLY A 471 8.09 21.11 -11.75
N GLU A 472 7.95 21.48 -10.49
CA GLU A 472 7.90 20.55 -9.35
C GLU A 472 6.54 19.82 -9.31
N GLU A 473 6.54 18.53 -8.97
CA GLU A 473 5.32 17.75 -8.79
C GLU A 473 4.81 17.87 -7.34
N LEU A 474 3.53 18.22 -7.19
CA LEU A 474 2.84 18.03 -5.91
C LEU A 474 2.48 16.55 -5.78
N VAL A 475 3.10 15.85 -4.83
CA VAL A 475 2.80 14.46 -4.50
C VAL A 475 1.82 14.42 -3.34
N PHE A 476 0.62 13.89 -3.56
CA PHE A 476 -0.38 13.72 -2.50
C PHE A 476 -0.10 12.47 -1.69
N LYS A 477 -0.38 12.54 -0.39
CA LYS A 477 -0.38 11.36 0.47
C LYS A 477 -1.67 10.58 0.25
N PHE A 478 -1.55 9.27 0.07
CA PHE A 478 -2.69 8.37 -0.03
C PHE A 478 -3.38 8.21 1.32
N THR A 479 -4.65 7.83 1.27
CA THR A 479 -5.47 7.66 2.47
C THR A 479 -6.25 6.36 2.38
N ASN A 480 -6.34 5.69 3.52
CA ASN A 480 -7.10 4.46 3.70
C ASN A 480 -8.37 4.73 4.49
N SER A 481 -9.35 3.85 4.33
CA SER A 481 -10.52 3.82 5.20
C SER A 481 -10.26 2.93 6.42
N ILE A 482 -11.26 2.81 7.29
CA ILE A 482 -11.24 1.87 8.40
C ILE A 482 -12.13 0.68 8.03
N THR A 483 -11.63 -0.53 8.25
CA THR A 483 -12.36 -1.78 8.05
C THR A 483 -12.30 -2.64 9.32
N VAL A 484 -13.29 -3.51 9.49
CA VAL A 484 -13.26 -4.59 10.46
C VAL A 484 -13.06 -5.88 9.70
N ASP A 485 -11.82 -6.29 9.58
CA ASP A 485 -11.43 -7.38 8.68
C ASP A 485 -11.80 -8.74 9.27
N ASP A 486 -11.41 -8.99 10.52
CA ASP A 486 -11.78 -10.19 11.24
C ASP A 486 -13.06 -10.02 12.05
N LYS A 487 -14.19 -10.09 11.35
CA LYS A 487 -15.52 -10.03 11.96
C LYS A 487 -15.85 -11.25 12.84
N LYS A 488 -15.12 -12.35 12.69
CA LYS A 488 -15.32 -13.56 13.49
C LYS A 488 -14.64 -13.44 14.85
N SER A 489 -13.45 -12.85 14.89
CA SER A 489 -12.73 -12.54 16.13
C SER A 489 -13.27 -11.29 16.81
N TYR A 490 -13.54 -10.23 16.05
CA TYR A 490 -14.00 -8.93 16.55
C TYR A 490 -15.53 -8.87 16.53
N ASN A 491 -16.13 -9.40 17.60
CA ASN A 491 -17.57 -9.52 17.76
C ASN A 491 -17.99 -9.32 19.22
N LEU A 492 -19.29 -9.14 19.46
CA LEU A 492 -19.84 -8.83 20.79
C LEU A 492 -20.59 -10.00 21.45
N LYS A 493 -20.39 -11.22 20.96
CA LYS A 493 -21.15 -12.41 21.41
C LYS A 493 -20.86 -12.82 22.84
N ASN A 494 -19.66 -12.55 23.35
CA ASN A 494 -19.28 -12.83 24.73
C ASN A 494 -18.35 -11.76 25.30
N THR A 495 -18.17 -11.72 26.62
CA THR A 495 -17.37 -10.70 27.31
C THR A 495 -15.93 -10.63 26.82
N SER A 496 -15.34 -11.76 26.42
CA SER A 496 -13.94 -11.82 26.00
C SER A 496 -13.74 -11.25 24.61
N SER A 497 -14.58 -11.63 23.64
CA SER A 497 -14.56 -11.05 22.29
C SER A 497 -14.96 -9.56 22.32
N SER A 498 -15.89 -9.17 23.18
CA SER A 498 -16.24 -7.78 23.42
C SER A 498 -15.05 -6.95 23.92
N GLN A 499 -14.25 -7.49 24.86
CA GLN A 499 -13.08 -6.79 25.39
C GLN A 499 -12.00 -6.59 24.32
N LEU A 500 -11.72 -7.63 23.53
CA LEU A 500 -10.84 -7.54 22.36
C LEU A 500 -11.31 -6.45 21.40
N THR A 501 -12.59 -6.46 21.07
CA THR A 501 -13.20 -5.52 20.14
C THR A 501 -13.12 -4.07 20.64
N VAL A 502 -13.31 -3.82 21.94
CA VAL A 502 -13.14 -2.48 22.54
C VAL A 502 -11.70 -1.99 22.39
N ASN A 503 -10.71 -2.84 22.66
CA ASN A 503 -9.30 -2.45 22.54
C ASN A 503 -8.96 -2.09 21.07
N LEU A 504 -9.47 -2.85 20.10
CA LEU A 504 -9.24 -2.57 18.68
C LEU A 504 -10.00 -1.36 18.15
N LEU A 505 -11.19 -1.07 18.68
CA LEU A 505 -11.92 0.15 18.35
C LEU A 505 -11.12 1.40 18.69
N GLU A 506 -10.35 1.41 19.78
CA GLU A 506 -9.46 2.52 20.13
C GLU A 506 -8.37 2.70 19.07
N ASN A 507 -7.76 1.60 18.60
CA ASN A 507 -6.78 1.62 17.51
C ASN A 507 -7.40 2.12 16.19
N TRP A 508 -8.58 1.62 15.81
CA TRP A 508 -9.30 2.05 14.61
C TRP A 508 -9.66 3.54 14.65
N MET A 509 -10.03 4.07 15.82
CA MET A 509 -10.36 5.48 15.99
C MET A 509 -9.12 6.37 15.90
N ASN A 510 -7.97 5.90 16.40
CA ASN A 510 -6.68 6.58 16.22
C ASN A 510 -6.26 6.59 14.74
N SER A 511 -6.30 5.44 14.07
CA SER A 511 -6.04 5.36 12.63
C SER A 511 -6.98 6.27 11.83
N LEU A 512 -8.27 6.34 12.17
CA LEU A 512 -9.21 7.26 11.52
C LEU A 512 -8.76 8.72 11.62
N ASN A 513 -8.32 9.14 12.81
CA ASN A 513 -7.87 10.50 13.03
C ASN A 513 -6.61 10.82 12.21
N GLU A 514 -5.69 9.85 12.08
CA GLU A 514 -4.51 9.98 11.21
C GLU A 514 -4.92 10.13 9.74
N GLN A 515 -5.84 9.29 9.24
CA GLN A 515 -6.34 9.38 7.87
C GLN A 515 -7.05 10.72 7.60
N LYS A 516 -7.87 11.20 8.53
CA LYS A 516 -8.51 12.53 8.44
C LYS A 516 -7.49 13.66 8.42
N ALA A 517 -6.40 13.55 9.18
CA ALA A 517 -5.32 14.53 9.19
C ALA A 517 -4.59 14.56 7.83
N ILE A 518 -4.34 13.40 7.23
CA ILE A 518 -3.76 13.29 5.88
C ILE A 518 -4.64 13.99 4.84
N VAL A 519 -5.93 13.66 4.80
CA VAL A 519 -6.87 14.28 3.84
C VAL A 519 -6.98 15.79 4.07
N SER A 520 -6.98 16.24 5.33
CA SER A 520 -7.01 17.68 5.64
C SER A 520 -5.75 18.40 5.16
N ALA A 521 -4.57 17.79 5.29
CA ALA A 521 -3.32 18.33 4.78
C ALA A 521 -3.31 18.40 3.24
N ASN A 522 -3.85 17.38 2.57
CA ASN A 522 -4.04 17.39 1.12
C ASN A 522 -4.97 18.53 0.68
N LEU A 523 -6.13 18.69 1.34
CA LEU A 523 -7.09 19.78 1.07
C LEU A 523 -6.46 21.17 1.27
N GLN A 524 -5.69 21.36 2.34
CA GLN A 524 -4.99 22.62 2.58
C GLN A 524 -4.00 22.93 1.44
N THR A 525 -3.23 21.92 1.01
CA THR A 525 -2.28 22.05 -0.10
C THR A 525 -3.00 22.41 -1.40
N LEU A 526 -4.13 21.77 -1.70
CA LEU A 526 -4.94 22.04 -2.88
C LEU A 526 -5.52 23.46 -2.88
N ASN A 527 -6.10 23.90 -1.77
CA ASN A 527 -6.69 25.23 -1.65
C ASN A 527 -5.63 26.33 -1.84
N VAL A 528 -4.46 26.20 -1.21
CA VAL A 528 -3.34 27.14 -1.40
C VAL A 528 -2.88 27.16 -2.86
N SER A 529 -2.84 26.01 -3.52
CA SER A 529 -2.42 25.89 -4.92
C SER A 529 -3.43 26.56 -5.87
N VAL A 530 -4.73 26.36 -5.64
CA VAL A 530 -5.80 27.03 -6.39
C VAL A 530 -5.75 28.54 -6.18
N GLU A 531 -5.57 29.01 -4.94
CA GLU A 531 -5.48 30.44 -4.63
C GLU A 531 -4.29 31.09 -5.37
N LYS A 532 -3.12 30.45 -5.37
CA LYS A 532 -1.95 30.90 -6.12
C LYS A 532 -2.25 31.01 -7.62
N LEU A 533 -2.87 30.00 -8.21
CA LEU A 533 -3.24 30.02 -9.64
C LEU A 533 -4.28 31.09 -9.96
N GLN A 534 -5.27 31.31 -9.09
CA GLN A 534 -6.27 32.35 -9.27
C GLN A 534 -5.64 33.75 -9.25
N ASN A 535 -4.71 33.99 -8.31
CA ASN A 535 -3.95 35.25 -8.25
C ASN A 535 -3.06 35.43 -9.50
N SER A 536 -2.40 34.36 -9.94
CA SER A 536 -1.60 34.32 -11.17
C SER A 536 -2.46 34.65 -12.40
N LEU A 537 -3.61 33.99 -12.55
CA LEU A 537 -4.59 34.26 -13.60
C LEU A 537 -5.06 35.72 -13.60
N ALA A 538 -5.34 36.30 -12.44
CA ALA A 538 -5.73 37.72 -12.34
C ALA A 538 -4.61 38.67 -12.81
N ASN A 539 -3.36 38.36 -12.46
CA ASN A 539 -2.20 39.13 -12.91
C ASN A 539 -2.00 39.02 -14.43
N PHE A 540 -2.08 37.81 -14.99
CA PHE A 540 -1.98 37.59 -16.43
C PHE A 540 -3.13 38.25 -17.19
N SER A 541 -4.37 38.15 -16.70
CA SER A 541 -5.53 38.83 -17.29
C SER A 541 -5.34 40.34 -17.32
N THR A 542 -4.79 40.92 -16.25
CA THR A 542 -4.48 42.36 -16.19
C THR A 542 -3.35 42.73 -17.17
N ALA A 543 -2.32 41.90 -17.29
CA ALA A 543 -1.22 42.12 -18.23
C ALA A 543 -1.70 42.06 -19.69
N ILE A 544 -2.54 41.08 -20.04
CA ILE A 544 -3.15 40.97 -21.37
C ILE A 544 -4.02 42.19 -21.65
N SER A 545 -4.87 42.61 -20.71
CA SER A 545 -5.70 43.80 -20.88
C SER A 545 -4.86 45.03 -21.22
N ARG A 546 -3.73 45.25 -20.52
CA ARG A 546 -2.80 46.35 -20.84
C ARG A 546 -2.14 46.24 -22.21
N ILE A 547 -1.84 45.03 -22.67
CA ILE A 547 -1.13 44.77 -23.93
C ILE A 547 -2.08 44.71 -25.13
N SER A 548 -3.31 44.27 -24.92
CA SER A 548 -4.23 43.88 -25.99
C SER A 548 -5.43 44.81 -26.09
N ASP A 549 -5.91 45.44 -25.01
CA ASP A 549 -7.15 46.21 -25.08
C ASP A 549 -6.96 47.56 -25.78
N THR A 550 -7.98 47.95 -26.55
CA THR A 550 -8.06 49.27 -27.21
C THR A 550 -8.58 50.32 -26.24
N ASP A 551 -7.90 51.47 -26.17
CA ASP A 551 -8.49 52.68 -25.61
C ASP A 551 -9.52 53.23 -26.59
N TYR A 552 -10.80 52.98 -26.30
CA TYR A 552 -11.92 53.32 -27.16
C TYR A 552 -11.98 54.82 -27.46
N ALA A 553 -11.63 55.69 -26.51
CA ALA A 553 -11.69 57.14 -26.68
C ALA A 553 -10.58 57.63 -27.64
N SER A 554 -9.38 57.12 -27.45
CA SER A 554 -8.23 57.44 -28.31
C SER A 554 -8.41 56.89 -29.73
N GLU A 555 -8.80 55.61 -29.86
CA GLU A 555 -8.95 54.97 -31.17
C GLU A 555 -10.16 55.52 -31.95
N THR A 556 -11.25 55.91 -31.27
CA THR A 556 -12.38 56.61 -31.93
C THR A 556 -11.94 57.97 -32.49
N THR A 557 -11.07 58.69 -31.77
CA THR A 557 -10.51 59.96 -32.26
C THR A 557 -9.66 59.74 -33.51
N GLU A 558 -8.84 58.68 -33.52
CA GLU A 558 -8.00 58.35 -34.67
C GLU A 558 -8.83 57.83 -35.86
N LEU A 559 -9.90 57.06 -35.61
CA LEU A 559 -10.89 56.64 -36.63
C LEU A 559 -11.49 57.85 -37.33
N VAL A 560 -12.05 58.80 -36.56
CA VAL A 560 -12.70 60.02 -37.11
C VAL A 560 -11.69 60.86 -37.88
N LYS A 561 -10.47 61.00 -37.38
CA LYS A 561 -9.38 61.71 -38.06
C LYS A 561 -9.00 61.03 -39.39
N ASN A 562 -8.90 59.71 -39.42
CA ASN A 562 -8.57 58.96 -40.64
C ASN A 562 -9.72 58.96 -41.65
N GLN A 563 -10.97 58.96 -41.18
CA GLN A 563 -12.16 59.18 -42.01
C GLN A 563 -12.10 60.55 -42.71
N LEU A 564 -11.88 61.62 -41.94
CA LEU A 564 -11.76 62.98 -42.48
C LEU A 564 -10.58 63.14 -43.45
N LYS A 565 -9.45 62.45 -43.21
CA LYS A 565 -8.31 62.41 -44.14
C LYS A 565 -8.64 61.68 -45.44
N ALA A 566 -9.36 60.57 -45.39
CA ALA A 566 -9.79 59.83 -46.57
C ALA A 566 -10.77 60.68 -47.40
N GLU A 567 -11.79 61.27 -46.76
CA GLU A 567 -12.78 62.15 -47.41
C GLU A 567 -12.14 63.40 -48.03
N SER A 568 -11.24 64.08 -47.29
CA SER A 568 -10.52 65.25 -47.81
C SER A 568 -9.57 64.90 -48.95
N SER A 569 -8.88 63.76 -48.91
CA SER A 569 -7.99 63.32 -49.99
C SER A 569 -8.76 62.93 -51.26
N ILE A 570 -9.93 62.29 -51.12
CA ILE A 570 -10.84 61.99 -52.24
C ILE A 570 -11.37 63.29 -52.85
N SER A 571 -11.77 64.26 -52.04
CA SER A 571 -12.24 65.57 -52.49
C SER A 571 -11.14 66.34 -53.26
N ILE A 572 -9.91 66.35 -52.74
CA ILE A 572 -8.76 66.97 -53.42
C ILE A 572 -8.40 66.20 -54.69
N LEU A 573 -8.49 64.86 -54.72
CA LEU A 573 -8.24 64.04 -55.90
C LEU A 573 -9.29 64.30 -56.99
N SER A 574 -10.56 64.39 -56.61
CA SER A 574 -11.67 64.77 -57.48
C SER A 574 -11.43 66.15 -58.08
N LYS A 575 -11.08 67.14 -57.25
CA LYS A 575 -10.79 68.51 -57.67
C LYS A 575 -9.52 68.64 -58.52
N ALA A 576 -8.50 67.83 -58.26
CA ALA A 576 -7.28 67.75 -59.07
C ALA A 576 -7.53 67.09 -60.43
N ASN A 577 -8.42 66.10 -60.51
CA ASN A 577 -8.88 65.51 -61.77
C ASN A 577 -9.74 66.50 -62.58
N GLU A 578 -10.65 67.23 -61.94
CA GLU A 578 -11.41 68.34 -62.57
C GLU A 578 -10.47 69.41 -63.14
N ASN A 579 -9.45 69.83 -62.38
CA ASN A 579 -8.45 70.79 -62.84
C ASN A 579 -7.56 70.25 -63.98
N LYS A 580 -7.26 68.94 -64.02
CA LYS A 580 -6.57 68.31 -65.17
C LYS A 580 -7.44 68.31 -66.43
N PHE A 581 -8.75 68.08 -66.30
CA PHE A 581 -9.69 68.20 -67.42
C PHE A 581 -9.79 69.65 -67.92
N SER A 582 -9.82 70.63 -67.00
CA SER A 582 -9.80 72.07 -67.33
C SER A 582 -8.51 72.51 -68.03
N ILE A 583 -7.33 72.09 -67.57
CA ILE A 583 -6.04 72.38 -68.23
C ILE A 583 -5.89 71.59 -69.54
N GLY A 584 -6.40 70.36 -69.61
CA GLY A 584 -6.47 69.59 -70.85
C GLY A 584 -7.32 70.28 -71.92
N GLN A 585 -8.48 70.83 -71.52
CA GLN A 585 -9.33 71.67 -72.37
C GLN A 585 -8.67 73.00 -72.73
N LEU A 586 -7.91 73.63 -71.82
CA LEU A 586 -7.14 74.84 -72.10
C LEU A 586 -5.95 74.58 -73.04
N LEU A 587 -5.31 73.41 -72.97
CA LEU A 587 -4.23 73.00 -73.89
C LEU A 587 -4.77 72.52 -75.25
N GLU A 588 -5.94 71.89 -75.30
CA GLU A 588 -6.67 71.65 -76.56
C GLU A 588 -7.07 72.96 -77.23
N GLY A 589 -7.41 73.99 -76.44
CA GLY A 589 -7.64 75.36 -76.89
C GLY A 589 -6.38 76.09 -77.40
N VAL A 590 -5.18 75.55 -77.17
CA VAL A 590 -3.90 76.09 -77.69
C VAL A 590 -3.41 75.28 -78.91
N LYS A 591 -4.31 74.71 -79.71
CA LYS A 591 -4.02 74.39 -81.12
C LYS A 591 -4.07 75.67 -81.98
N ILE A 592 -2.90 76.30 -82.08
CA ILE A 592 -2.33 77.04 -83.23
C ILE A 592 -3.37 77.67 -84.19
N SER A 593 -3.62 78.97 -84.04
CA SER A 593 -4.06 79.82 -85.15
C SER A 593 -2.84 80.40 -85.87
N LYS A 594 -2.47 79.77 -86.98
CA LYS A 594 -1.55 80.30 -87.99
C LYS A 594 -2.39 81.04 -89.05
N LYS A 595 -2.18 82.36 -89.21
CA LYS A 595 -2.52 83.21 -90.36
C LYS A 595 -1.65 84.47 -90.23
N GLY A 596 -0.88 84.97 -91.18
CA GLY A 596 -0.91 84.80 -92.63
C GLY A 596 -1.01 86.18 -93.28
N SER A 597 0.11 86.92 -93.30
CA SER A 597 0.52 87.96 -94.27
C SER A 597 1.81 88.61 -93.78
#